data_AF-A0A3A8F6A1-F1
#
_entry.id   AF-A0A3A8F6A1-F1
#
_cell.length_a   1.000
_cell.length_b   1.000
_cell.length_c   1.000
_cell.angle_alpha   90.00
_cell.angle_beta   90.00
_cell.angle_gamma   90.00
#
_symmetry.space_group_name_H-M   'P 1'
#
loop_
_entity.id
_entity.type
_entity.pdbx_description
1 polymer ?
#
loop_
_entity_poly.entity_id
_entity_poly.type
_entity_poly.pdbx_seq_one_letter_code
_entity_poly.pdbx_strand_id
1 'polypeptide(L)'
;MINPNYVPEWYTSPFQHIKYTLVRNQVQLDILFDDVADTDKFMSCGCDAQVNFYNDDSMAIVQIGEVPERTPIEIYGLLLHEGVHVWQRIKQRMNELNPSIEFEAYSIQAIAQDLFAMYEESECDQKQNSI
;
A
#
# COMPACT_ATOMS: atom_id res chain seq x y z
N MET A 1 -11.56 4.14 -11.26
CA MET A 1 -12.78 3.52 -10.67
C MET A 1 -12.33 2.20 -10.11
N ILE A 2 -12.62 1.92 -8.83
CA ILE A 2 -12.12 0.72 -8.16
C ILE A 2 -12.86 -0.53 -8.65
N ASN A 3 -12.12 -1.57 -9.01
CA ASN A 3 -12.62 -2.89 -9.41
C ASN A 3 -13.35 -3.56 -8.23
N PRO A 4 -14.66 -3.86 -8.36
CA PRO A 4 -15.44 -4.46 -7.27
C PRO A 4 -15.03 -5.90 -6.95
N ASN A 5 -14.30 -6.56 -7.86
CA ASN A 5 -13.82 -7.93 -7.66
C ASN A 5 -12.38 -7.98 -7.13
N TYR A 6 -11.73 -6.83 -6.95
CA TYR A 6 -10.38 -6.79 -6.39
C TYR A 6 -10.43 -7.07 -4.89
N VAL A 7 -9.77 -8.15 -4.48
CA VAL A 7 -9.53 -8.50 -3.08
C VAL A 7 -8.05 -8.25 -2.79
N PRO A 8 -7.70 -7.39 -1.83
CA PRO A 8 -6.31 -7.12 -1.50
C PRO A 8 -5.59 -8.38 -1.00
N GLU A 9 -4.39 -8.62 -1.52
CA GLU A 9 -3.52 -9.70 -1.06
C GLU A 9 -2.35 -9.17 -0.24
N TRP A 10 -1.89 -9.97 0.72
CA TRP A 10 -0.73 -9.63 1.54
C TRP A 10 0.57 -10.02 0.85
N TYR A 11 1.42 -9.02 0.62
CA TYR A 11 2.76 -9.22 0.12
C TYR A 11 3.72 -9.25 1.30
N THR A 12 4.79 -10.02 1.17
CA THR A 12 5.81 -10.13 2.20
C THR A 12 7.01 -9.32 1.74
N SER A 13 7.47 -8.41 2.60
CA SER A 13 8.62 -7.58 2.28
C SER A 13 9.84 -8.43 1.93
N PRO A 14 10.79 -7.87 1.16
CA PRO A 14 12.15 -8.38 1.17
C PRO A 14 12.56 -8.67 2.62
N PHE A 15 13.13 -9.85 2.87
CA PHE A 15 13.56 -10.34 4.19
C PHE A 15 12.44 -10.77 5.16
N GLN A 16 11.16 -10.73 4.79
CA GLN A 16 10.04 -11.28 5.58
C GLN A 16 9.81 -10.63 6.95
N HIS A 17 10.18 -9.36 7.12
CA HIS A 17 10.03 -8.66 8.41
C HIS A 17 8.69 -7.94 8.55
N ILE A 18 8.06 -7.57 7.43
CA ILE A 18 6.74 -6.91 7.38
C ILE A 18 5.90 -7.53 6.26
N LYS A 19 4.60 -7.67 6.50
CA LYS A 19 3.62 -7.87 5.44
C LYS A 19 2.98 -6.54 5.07
N TYR A 20 2.81 -6.26 3.78
CA TYR A 20 2.12 -5.05 3.33
C TYR A 20 1.09 -5.36 2.25
N THR A 21 0.11 -4.47 2.13
CA THR A 21 -0.92 -4.52 1.10
C THR A 21 -1.43 -3.11 0.78
N LEU A 22 -2.20 -3.00 -0.30
CA LEU A 22 -2.86 -1.78 -0.73
C LEU A 22 -4.38 -1.95 -0.64
N VAL A 23 -5.05 -0.96 -0.05
CA VAL A 23 -6.51 -0.86 -0.07
C VAL A 23 -6.95 0.48 -0.64
N ARG A 24 -8.10 0.46 -1.31
CA ARG A 24 -8.66 1.60 -2.05
C ARG A 24 -9.97 2.13 -1.49
N ASN A 25 -10.61 1.38 -0.59
CA ASN A 25 -11.86 1.76 0.05
C ASN A 25 -12.05 1.03 1.38
N GLN A 26 -13.09 1.41 2.13
CA GLN A 26 -13.43 0.81 3.43
C GLN A 26 -13.75 -0.69 3.32
N VAL A 27 -14.44 -1.13 2.28
CA VAL A 27 -14.81 -2.56 2.13
C VAL A 27 -13.57 -3.45 2.04
N GLN A 28 -12.57 -3.01 1.27
CA GLN A 28 -11.29 -3.70 1.15
C GLN A 28 -10.52 -3.69 2.48
N LEU A 29 -10.58 -2.60 3.24
CA LEU A 29 -9.99 -2.54 4.58
C LEU A 29 -10.69 -3.54 5.52
N ASP A 30 -12.01 -3.56 5.55
CA ASP A 30 -12.82 -4.42 6.43
C ASP A 30 -12.55 -5.91 6.18
N ILE A 31 -12.40 -6.34 4.92
CA ILE A 31 -12.05 -7.73 4.55
C ILE A 31 -10.73 -8.19 5.19
N LEU A 32 -9.77 -7.27 5.39
CA LEU A 32 -8.48 -7.60 5.98
C LEU A 32 -8.54 -7.76 7.51
N PHE A 33 -9.64 -7.33 8.14
CA PHE A 33 -9.81 -7.24 9.59
C PHE A 33 -10.90 -8.18 10.15
N ASP A 34 -11.17 -9.32 9.49
CA ASP A 34 -12.23 -10.29 9.86
C ASP A 34 -12.33 -10.65 11.36
N ASP A 35 -11.30 -10.44 12.20
CA ASP A 35 -11.29 -10.71 13.65
C ASP A 35 -10.99 -9.50 14.56
N VAL A 36 -10.86 -8.27 14.05
CA VAL A 36 -10.34 -7.15 14.86
C VAL A 36 -11.45 -6.16 15.24
N ALA A 37 -11.61 -5.94 16.54
CA ALA A 37 -12.48 -4.91 17.12
C ALA A 37 -12.02 -3.46 16.84
N ASP A 38 -11.00 -3.27 15.99
CA ASP A 38 -10.51 -1.96 15.58
C ASP A 38 -11.27 -1.50 14.34
N THR A 39 -12.18 -0.56 14.58
CA THR A 39 -12.96 0.14 13.55
C THR A 39 -12.13 1.26 12.93
N ASP A 40 -10.97 0.94 12.39
CA ASP A 40 -10.16 1.97 11.74
C ASP A 40 -10.87 2.44 10.47
N LYS A 41 -11.05 3.77 10.40
CA LYS A 41 -11.70 4.39 9.26
C LYS A 41 -10.68 4.53 8.15
N PHE A 42 -11.03 4.03 6.97
CA PHE A 42 -10.27 4.25 5.74
C PHE A 42 -10.01 5.75 5.54
N MET A 43 -8.75 6.10 5.28
CA MET A 43 -8.30 7.48 5.09
C MET A 43 -8.61 8.40 6.29
N SER A 44 -8.39 7.92 7.51
CA SER A 44 -8.64 8.64 8.77
C SER A 44 -7.90 9.99 8.91
N CYS A 45 -6.77 10.18 8.22
CA CYS A 45 -5.93 11.37 8.35
C CYS A 45 -6.36 12.55 7.45
N GLY A 46 -7.34 12.35 6.57
CA GLY A 46 -7.81 13.39 5.63
C GLY A 46 -6.81 13.73 4.51
N CYS A 47 -5.85 12.83 4.25
CA CYS A 47 -4.89 12.93 3.14
C CYS A 47 -5.41 12.17 1.90
N ASP A 48 -4.65 12.22 0.80
CA ASP A 48 -4.98 11.47 -0.43
C ASP A 48 -4.44 10.03 -0.41
N ALA A 49 -3.33 9.81 0.31
CA ALA A 49 -2.78 8.50 0.64
C ALA A 49 -2.32 8.49 2.11
N GLN A 50 -2.28 7.31 2.72
CA GLN A 50 -1.70 7.09 4.06
C GLN A 50 -1.27 5.64 4.23
N VAL A 51 -0.38 5.38 5.20
CA VAL A 51 -0.07 4.02 5.67
C VAL A 51 -0.39 3.89 7.15
N ASN A 52 -1.07 2.80 7.51
CA ASN A 52 -1.29 2.40 8.89
C ASN A 52 -0.52 1.11 9.17
N PHE A 53 -0.03 0.99 10.40
CA PHE A 53 0.71 -0.17 10.85
C PHE A 53 -0.04 -0.89 11.96
N TYR A 54 -0.05 -2.21 11.88
CA TYR A 54 -0.82 -3.09 12.75
C TYR A 54 0.04 -4.24 13.26
N ASN A 55 -0.48 -4.94 14.27
CA ASN A 55 0.15 -6.11 14.88
C ASN A 55 1.61 -5.85 15.28
N ASP A 56 1.83 -4.90 16.20
CA ASP A 56 3.16 -4.46 16.64
C ASP A 56 4.06 -4.10 15.44
N ASP A 57 3.52 -3.33 14.50
CA ASP A 57 4.21 -2.88 13.28
C ASP A 57 4.67 -3.98 12.31
N SER A 58 4.22 -5.21 12.46
CA SER A 58 4.55 -6.31 11.54
C SER A 58 3.68 -6.34 10.27
N MET A 59 2.60 -5.57 10.25
CA MET A 59 1.70 -5.44 9.11
C MET A 59 1.53 -3.97 8.74
N ALA A 60 1.55 -3.65 7.45
CA ALA A 60 1.34 -2.31 6.92
C ALA A 60 0.21 -2.32 5.89
N ILE A 61 -0.77 -1.42 6.04
CA ILE A 61 -1.82 -1.23 5.06
C ILE A 61 -1.65 0.16 4.45
N VAL A 62 -1.25 0.18 3.19
CA VAL A 62 -1.23 1.40 2.38
C VAL A 62 -2.64 1.66 1.89
N GLN A 63 -3.09 2.90 1.99
CA GLN A 63 -4.45 3.34 1.68
C GLN A 63 -4.36 4.48 0.67
N ILE A 64 -5.15 4.41 -0.40
CA ILE A 64 -5.30 5.52 -1.35
C ILE A 64 -6.71 5.52 -1.92
N GLY A 65 -7.42 6.64 -1.76
CA GLY A 65 -8.80 6.78 -2.22
C GLY A 65 -8.95 6.89 -3.74
N GLU A 66 -10.16 7.24 -4.18
CA GLU A 66 -10.37 7.78 -5.52
C GLU A 66 -9.95 9.25 -5.54
N VAL A 67 -8.98 9.58 -6.39
CA VAL A 67 -8.41 10.92 -6.54
C VAL A 67 -8.53 11.37 -8.00
N PRO A 68 -9.74 11.68 -8.49
CA PRO A 68 -10.01 11.92 -9.92
C PRO A 68 -9.25 13.12 -10.49
N GLU A 69 -8.83 14.06 -9.65
CA GLU A 69 -8.04 15.23 -10.03
C GLU A 69 -6.54 14.93 -10.20
N ARG A 70 -6.07 13.72 -9.84
CA ARG A 70 -4.67 13.32 -9.92
C ARG A 70 -4.39 12.49 -11.15
N THR A 71 -3.27 12.79 -11.78
CA THR A 71 -2.72 12.00 -12.88
C THR A 71 -2.11 10.68 -12.38
N PRO A 72 -1.96 9.66 -13.24
CA PRO A 72 -1.32 8.39 -12.85
C PRO A 72 0.08 8.56 -12.25
N ILE A 73 0.87 9.51 -12.77
CA ILE A 73 2.20 9.78 -12.24
C ILE A 73 2.17 10.36 -10.82
N GLU A 74 1.17 11.19 -10.49
CA GLU A 74 0.98 11.72 -9.13
C GLU A 74 0.51 10.62 -8.17
N ILE A 75 -0.34 9.70 -8.63
CA ILE A 75 -0.75 8.52 -7.87
C ILE A 75 0.45 7.63 -7.55
N TYR A 76 1.27 7.29 -8.55
CA TYR A 76 2.49 6.51 -8.31
C TYR A 76 3.47 7.25 -7.39
N GLY A 77 3.53 8.58 -7.48
CA GLY A 77 4.29 9.41 -6.54
C GLY A 77 3.83 9.27 -5.09
N LEU A 78 2.51 9.27 -4.84
CA LEU A 78 1.93 9.03 -3.51
C LEU A 78 2.20 7.61 -3.02
N LEU A 79 2.02 6.60 -3.88
CA LEU A 79 2.29 5.21 -3.51
C LEU A 79 3.78 4.98 -3.18
N LEU A 80 4.69 5.61 -3.93
CA LEU A 80 6.12 5.61 -3.60
C LEU A 80 6.38 6.26 -2.24
N HIS A 81 5.73 7.38 -1.94
CA HIS A 81 5.85 8.05 -0.65
C HIS A 81 5.46 7.13 0.51
N GLU A 82 4.30 6.48 0.41
CA GLU A 82 3.86 5.51 1.43
C GLU A 82 4.78 4.27 1.48
N GLY A 83 5.29 3.83 0.33
CA GLY A 83 6.28 2.75 0.26
C GLY A 83 7.59 3.07 1.00
N VAL A 84 8.02 4.33 1.00
CA VAL A 84 9.16 4.79 1.82
C VAL A 84 8.86 4.66 3.31
N HIS A 85 7.63 4.95 3.76
CA HIS A 85 7.25 4.73 5.16
C HIS A 85 7.25 3.25 5.55
N VAL A 86 6.80 2.35 4.65
CA VAL A 86 6.92 0.90 4.87
C VAL A 86 8.38 0.48 5.03
N TRP A 87 9.27 0.94 4.13
CA TRP A 87 10.71 0.68 4.25
C TRP A 87 11.32 1.19 5.57
N GLN A 88 10.98 2.42 5.97
CA GLN A 88 11.45 2.99 7.24
C GLN A 88 11.06 2.10 8.42
N ARG A 89 9.86 1.49 8.40
CA ARG A 89 9.45 0.55 9.43
C ARG A 89 10.20 -0.78 9.35
N ILE A 90 10.42 -1.32 8.15
CA ILE A 90 11.24 -2.54 7.96
C ILE A 90 12.63 -2.33 8.58
N LYS A 91 13.27 -1.20 8.26
CA LYS A 91 14.58 -0.83 8.80
C LYS A 91 14.60 -0.78 10.32
N GLN A 92 13.56 -0.21 10.94
CA GLN A 92 13.40 -0.20 12.40
C GLN A 92 13.29 -1.62 12.98
N ARG A 93 12.50 -2.50 12.34
CA ARG A 93 12.32 -3.89 12.81
C ARG A 93 13.55 -4.77 12.64
N MET A 94 14.34 -4.53 11.60
CA MET A 94 15.62 -5.22 11.41
C MET A 94 16.66 -4.84 12.48
N ASN A 95 16.41 -3.78 13.25
CA ASN A 95 17.37 -3.18 14.17
C ASN A 95 18.71 -2.83 13.46
N GLU A 96 18.64 -2.52 12.17
CA GLU A 96 19.78 -2.17 11.32
C GLU A 96 19.84 -0.65 11.15
N LEU A 97 20.92 -0.05 11.64
CA LEU A 97 21.07 1.40 11.65
C LEU A 97 21.57 1.91 10.29
N ASN A 98 22.42 1.12 9.61
CA ASN A 98 23.13 1.53 8.41
C ASN A 98 23.04 0.45 7.31
N PRO A 99 21.84 0.19 6.76
CA PRO A 99 21.72 -0.65 5.58
C PRO A 99 22.53 -0.05 4.43
N SER A 100 23.01 -0.90 3.52
CA SER A 100 23.69 -0.44 2.31
C SER A 100 22.77 0.47 1.48
N ILE A 101 23.34 1.48 0.83
CA ILE A 101 22.60 2.40 -0.04
C ILE A 101 21.88 1.66 -1.19
N GLU A 102 22.50 0.62 -1.74
CA GLU A 102 21.90 -0.21 -2.79
C GLU A 102 20.75 -1.05 -2.23
N PHE A 103 20.94 -1.58 -1.01
CA PHE A 103 19.93 -2.39 -0.34
C PHE A 103 18.66 -1.59 -0.06
N GLU A 104 18.83 -0.35 0.41
CA GLU A 104 17.74 0.60 0.60
C GLU A 104 17.05 0.93 -0.74
N ALA A 105 17.82 1.25 -1.78
CA ALA A 105 17.27 1.57 -3.10
C ALA A 105 16.43 0.41 -3.68
N TYR A 106 16.95 -0.82 -3.66
CA TYR A 106 16.22 -1.99 -4.16
C TYR A 106 15.00 -2.33 -3.31
N SER A 107 15.06 -2.14 -1.99
CA SER A 107 13.93 -2.41 -1.10
C SER A 107 12.78 -1.44 -1.38
N ILE A 108 13.08 -0.14 -1.51
CA ILE A 108 12.08 0.88 -1.87
C ILE A 108 11.52 0.61 -3.27
N GLN A 109 12.38 0.28 -4.24
CA GLN A 109 11.95 -0.04 -5.60
C GLN A 109 10.97 -1.22 -5.61
N ALA A 110 11.28 -2.31 -4.92
CA ALA A 110 10.42 -3.50 -4.87
C ALA A 110 9.04 -3.18 -4.27
N ILE A 111 9.02 -2.52 -3.11
CA ILE A 111 7.76 -2.12 -2.44
C ILE A 111 6.94 -1.22 -3.35
N ALA A 112 7.56 -0.22 -3.98
CA ALA A 112 6.86 0.70 -4.87
C ALA A 112 6.28 -0.02 -6.09
N GLN A 113 7.05 -0.91 -6.73
CA GLN A 113 6.57 -1.69 -7.88
C GLN A 113 5.39 -2.59 -7.52
N ASP A 114 5.41 -3.23 -6.34
CA ASP A 114 4.28 -4.01 -5.86
C ASP A 114 3.05 -3.13 -5.63
N LEU A 115 3.20 -1.97 -4.98
CA LEU A 115 2.09 -1.04 -4.75
C LEU A 115 1.51 -0.50 -6.07
N PHE A 116 2.35 -0.25 -7.08
CA PHE A 116 1.88 0.17 -8.40
C PHE A 116 1.09 -0.94 -9.10
N ALA A 117 1.58 -2.19 -9.03
CA ALA A 117 0.88 -3.34 -9.60
C ALA A 117 -0.48 -3.57 -8.91
N MET A 118 -0.51 -3.54 -7.56
CA MET A 118 -1.76 -3.64 -6.79
C MET A 118 -2.74 -2.52 -7.17
N TYR A 119 -2.25 -1.30 -7.36
CA TYR A 119 -3.08 -0.18 -7.77
C TYR A 119 -3.69 -0.45 -9.15
N GLU A 120 -2.88 -0.85 -10.13
CA GLU A 120 -3.36 -1.15 -11.49
C GLU A 120 -4.36 -2.32 -11.52
N GLU A 121 -4.10 -3.40 -10.78
CA GLU A 121 -5.01 -4.54 -10.64
C GLU A 121 -6.34 -4.14 -9.97
N SER A 122 -6.28 -3.15 -9.07
CA SER A 122 -7.45 -2.60 -8.39
C SER A 122 -8.27 -1.63 -9.25
N GLU A 123 -7.78 -1.21 -10.42
CA GLU A 123 -8.56 -0.37 -11.34
C GLU A 123 -9.50 -1.22 -12.20
N CYS A 124 -10.70 -0.70 -12.48
CA CYS A 124 -11.56 -1.26 -13.51
C CYS A 124 -10.89 -1.14 -14.88
N ASP A 125 -10.82 -2.24 -15.65
CA ASP A 125 -10.38 -2.21 -17.05
C ASP A 125 -11.15 -1.14 -17.84
N GLN A 126 -10.46 -0.09 -18.31
CA GLN A 126 -11.04 0.86 -19.28
C GLN A 126 -11.07 0.29 -20.71
N LYS A 127 -10.74 -0.99 -20.92
CA LYS A 127 -10.75 -1.65 -22.23
C LYS A 127 -12.11 -2.25 -22.58
N GLN A 128 -13.15 -1.42 -22.60
CA GLN A 128 -14.40 -1.74 -23.30
C GLN A 128 -15.20 -0.46 -23.57
N ASN A 129 -14.65 0.47 -24.35
CA ASN A 129 -15.43 1.51 -25.05
C ASN A 129 -14.62 2.11 -26.21
N SER A 130 -14.22 1.26 -27.14
CA SER A 130 -13.87 1.69 -28.50
C SER A 130 -14.49 0.69 -29.47
N ILE A 131 -15.74 0.97 -29.83
CA ILE A 131 -16.37 0.50 -31.08
C ILE A 131 -16.32 1.69 -32.04
#